data_AF-A0A839LQD6-F1
#
_entry.id   AF-A0A839LQD6-F1
#
_cell.length_a   1.000
_cell.length_b   1.000
_cell.length_c   1.000
_cell.angle_alpha   90.00
_cell.angle_beta   90.00
_cell.angle_gamma   90.00
#
_symmetry.space_group_name_H-M   'P 1'
#
loop_
_entity.id
_entity.type
_entity.pdbx_description
1 polymer ?
#
loop_
_entity_poly.entity_id
_entity_poly.type
_entity_poly.pdbx_seq_one_letter_code
_entity_poly.pdbx_strand_id
1 'polypeptide(L)'
;QGLSFLIETHSEHLILRLLRRIREAAEMTIKVIDQPLSPALIGVYCLSKRNGAVTIDEIPVTKDGDFAKPWPQGFFDERGAELF
;
A
#
# COMPACT_ATOMS: atom_id res chain seq x y z
N GLN A 1 -20.81 -5.07 -13.15
CA GLN A 1 -19.98 -5.50 -12.00
C GLN A 1 -18.53 -5.25 -12.38
N GLY A 2 -17.76 -4.58 -11.52
CA GLY A 2 -16.34 -4.31 -11.76
C GLY A 2 -15.47 -5.52 -11.41
N LEU A 3 -14.23 -5.54 -11.91
CA LEU A 3 -13.23 -6.56 -11.58
C LEU A 3 -12.56 -6.20 -10.24
N SER A 4 -12.44 -7.18 -9.34
CA SER A 4 -11.71 -7.04 -8.08
C SER A 4 -10.60 -8.08 -8.01
N PHE A 5 -9.45 -7.68 -7.48
CA PHE A 5 -8.29 -8.55 -7.35
C PHE A 5 -7.98 -8.78 -5.87
N LEU A 6 -7.66 -10.03 -5.53
CA LEU A 6 -6.98 -10.38 -4.29
C LEU A 6 -5.54 -10.72 -4.65
N ILE A 7 -4.58 -9.99 -4.08
CA ILE A 7 -3.16 -10.15 -4.39
C ILE A 7 -2.43 -10.46 -3.09
N GLU A 8 -1.79 -11.64 -3.05
CA GLU A 8 -0.83 -12.00 -2.00
C GLU A 8 0.58 -11.74 -2.51
N THR A 9 1.39 -11.00 -1.77
CA THR A 9 2.76 -10.69 -2.18
C THR A 9 3.68 -10.44 -0.99
N HIS A 10 4.94 -10.81 -1.16
CA HIS A 10 6.06 -10.41 -0.30
C HIS A 10 6.89 -9.27 -0.92
N SER A 11 6.43 -8.66 -2.02
CA SER A 11 7.15 -7.59 -2.71
C SER A 11 6.67 -6.20 -2.27
N GLU A 12 7.58 -5.40 -1.72
CA GLU A 12 7.36 -3.98 -1.41
C GLU A 12 7.00 -3.15 -2.64
N HIS A 13 7.55 -3.52 -3.79
CA HIS A 13 7.48 -2.71 -5.00
C HIS A 13 6.04 -2.54 -5.51
N LEU A 14 5.18 -3.54 -5.34
CA LEU A 14 3.80 -3.44 -5.80
C LEU A 14 3.07 -2.35 -5.00
N ILE A 15 3.12 -2.44 -3.66
CA ILE A 15 2.42 -1.48 -2.81
C ILE A 15 3.03 -0.08 -2.95
N LEU A 16 4.35 0.05 -3.02
CA LEU A 16 5.02 1.33 -3.24
C LEU A 16 4.63 1.98 -4.58
N ARG A 17 4.41 1.19 -5.64
CA ARG A 17 3.93 1.71 -6.93
C ARG A 17 2.47 2.17 -6.85
N LEU A 18 1.61 1.48 -6.10
CA LEU A 18 0.22 1.89 -5.89
C LEU A 18 0.16 3.20 -5.09
N LEU A 19 0.93 3.28 -4.00
CA LEU A 19 1.10 4.48 -3.20
C LEU A 19 1.59 5.67 -4.06
N ARG A 20 2.60 5.46 -4.90
CA ARG A 20 3.07 6.48 -5.85
C ARG A 20 1.97 6.95 -6.81
N ARG A 21 1.14 6.04 -7.33
CA ARG A 21 0.01 6.41 -8.22
C ARG A 21 -1.02 7.28 -7.51
N ILE A 22 -1.30 7.02 -6.23
CA ILE A 22 -2.19 7.86 -5.42
C ILE A 22 -1.57 9.25 -5.25
N ARG A 23 -0.27 9.34 -4.95
CA ARG A 23 0.45 10.62 -4.82
C ARG A 23 0.45 11.43 -6.12
N GLU A 24 0.80 10.78 -7.24
CA GLU A 24 0.76 11.39 -8.59
C GLU A 24 -0.64 11.95 -8.94
N ALA A 25 -1.70 11.26 -8.51
CA ALA A 25 -3.08 11.71 -8.67
C ALA A 25 -3.43 12.89 -7.74
N ALA A 26 -2.99 12.85 -6.48
CA ALA A 26 -3.22 13.91 -5.50
C ALA A 26 -2.54 15.23 -5.88
N GLU A 27 -1.35 15.17 -6.47
CA GLU A 27 -0.59 16.33 -6.94
C GLU A 27 -1.11 16.91 -8.27
N MET A 28 -2.12 16.27 -8.89
CA MET A 28 -2.60 16.59 -10.25
C MET A 28 -1.49 16.58 -11.32
N THR A 29 -0.35 15.94 -11.02
CA THR A 29 0.85 15.93 -11.87
C THR A 29 0.59 15.17 -13.17
N ILE A 30 -0.43 14.29 -13.20
CA ILE A 30 -0.78 13.51 -14.40
C ILE A 30 -2.20 13.83 -14.87
N LYS A 31 -2.31 14.73 -15.86
CA LYS A 31 -3.56 15.03 -16.60
C LYS A 31 -4.06 13.87 -17.49
N VAL A 32 -3.34 12.75 -17.54
CA VAL A 32 -3.48 11.68 -18.55
C VAL A 32 -4.15 10.41 -17.99
N ILE A 33 -4.49 10.36 -16.70
CA ILE A 33 -5.13 9.16 -16.12
C ILE A 33 -6.64 9.38 -16.13
N ASP A 34 -7.35 8.70 -17.06
CA ASP A 34 -8.82 8.72 -17.14
C ASP A 34 -9.49 8.21 -15.84
N GLN A 35 -8.77 7.39 -15.06
CA GLN A 35 -9.23 6.84 -13.78
C GLN A 35 -8.10 6.87 -12.73
N PRO A 36 -7.94 7.97 -11.98
CA PRO A 36 -6.94 8.05 -10.92
C PRO A 36 -7.23 7.02 -9.84
N LEU A 37 -6.18 6.36 -9.34
CA LEU A 37 -6.27 5.44 -8.22
C LEU A 37 -6.52 6.24 -6.94
N SER A 38 -7.58 5.89 -6.20
CA SER A 38 -7.89 6.49 -4.91
C SER A 38 -7.67 5.47 -3.79
N PRO A 39 -7.38 5.91 -2.55
CA PRO A 39 -7.25 5.01 -1.40
C PRO A 39 -8.48 4.12 -1.17
N ALA A 40 -9.67 4.61 -1.52
CA ALA A 40 -10.92 3.86 -1.38
C ALA A 40 -10.99 2.60 -2.26
N LEU A 41 -10.10 2.47 -3.26
CA LEU A 41 -10.00 1.31 -4.13
C LEU A 41 -8.98 0.27 -3.64
N ILE A 42 -8.28 0.51 -2.53
CA ILE A 42 -7.19 -0.34 -2.04
C ILE A 42 -7.41 -0.70 -0.57
N GLY A 43 -7.46 -2.00 -0.29
CA GLY A 43 -7.28 -2.53 1.06
C GLY A 43 -5.90 -3.16 1.19
N VAL A 44 -5.13 -2.76 2.19
CA VAL A 44 -3.83 -3.37 2.51
C VAL A 44 -3.96 -4.10 3.84
N TYR A 45 -3.62 -5.39 3.83
CA TYR A 45 -3.71 -6.24 5.01
C TYR A 45 -2.39 -6.96 5.19
N CYS A 46 -1.76 -6.79 6.36
CA CYS A 46 -0.56 -7.52 6.70
C CYS A 46 -0.90 -8.72 7.57
N LEU A 47 -0.41 -9.89 7.16
CA LEU A 47 -0.55 -11.13 7.90
C LEU A 47 0.73 -11.35 8.70
N SER A 48 0.60 -11.53 10.01
CA SER A 48 1.72 -11.85 10.88
C SER A 48 1.39 -13.02 11.79
N LYS A 49 2.40 -13.82 12.16
CA LYS A 49 2.25 -14.87 13.17
C LYS A 49 2.62 -14.31 14.53
N ARG A 50 1.70 -14.38 15.50
CA ARG A 50 1.93 -14.00 16.90
C ARG A 50 1.38 -15.09 17.81
N ASN A 51 2.20 -15.58 18.74
CA ASN A 51 1.81 -16.59 19.73
C ASN A 51 1.13 -17.83 19.13
N GLY A 52 1.60 -18.31 17.98
CA GLY A 52 1.03 -19.47 17.29
C GLY A 52 -0.26 -19.21 16.51
N ALA A 53 -0.79 -17.99 16.52
CA ALA A 53 -1.96 -17.57 15.75
C ALA A 53 -1.56 -16.63 14.60
N VAL A 54 -2.39 -16.59 13.55
CA VAL A 54 -2.28 -15.60 12.47
C VAL A 54 -3.13 -14.40 12.83
N THR A 55 -2.52 -13.22 12.85
CA THR A 55 -3.20 -11.93 13.03
C THR A 55 -3.20 -11.17 11.70
N ILE A 56 -4.34 -10.53 11.39
CA ILE A 56 -4.51 -9.68 10.21
C ILE A 56 -4.58 -8.23 10.68
N ASP A 57 -3.67 -7.41 10.20
CA ASP A 57 -3.58 -5.98 10.51
C ASP A 57 -3.91 -5.17 9.24
N GLU A 58 -5.04 -4.45 9.23
CA GLU A 58 -5.35 -3.51 8.14
C GLU A 58 -4.42 -2.29 8.20
N ILE A 59 -3.76 -1.94 7.09
CA ILE A 59 -2.87 -0.78 6.96
C ILE A 59 -3.56 0.25 6.06
N PRO A 60 -4.26 1.26 6.61
CA PRO A 60 -4.98 2.21 5.77
C PRO A 60 -4.01 3.04 4.93
N VAL A 61 -4.43 3.41 3.72
CA VAL A 61 -3.69 4.30 2.82
C VAL A 61 -4.27 5.70 2.91
N THR A 62 -3.40 6.70 3.00
CA THR A 62 -3.77 8.11 3.05
C THR A 62 -4.04 8.67 1.66
N LYS A 63 -4.74 9.80 1.58
CA LYS A 63 -5.01 10.51 0.33
C LYS A 63 -3.74 10.99 -0.39
N ASP A 64 -2.63 11.13 0.33
CA ASP A 64 -1.36 11.65 -0.18
C ASP A 64 -0.42 10.52 -0.65
N GLY A 65 -0.90 9.26 -0.61
CA GLY A 65 -0.15 8.10 -1.09
C GLY A 65 0.86 7.55 -0.08
N ASP A 66 0.57 7.66 1.21
CA ASP A 66 1.36 7.07 2.31
C ASP A 66 0.53 6.11 3.17
N PHE A 67 1.18 5.32 4.03
CA PHE A 67 0.47 4.53 5.05
C PHE A 67 0.03 5.39 6.22
N ALA A 68 -1.20 5.19 6.69
CA ALA A 68 -1.77 5.89 7.85
C ALA A 68 -1.27 5.34 9.19
N LYS A 69 -0.60 4.18 9.18
CA LYS A 69 0.03 3.58 10.35
C LYS A 69 1.38 2.94 9.97
N PRO A 70 2.30 2.77 10.93
CA PRO A 70 3.57 2.10 10.68
C PRO A 70 3.38 0.69 10.14
N TRP A 71 4.30 0.25 9.28
CA TRP A 71 4.30 -1.12 8.80
C TRP A 71 4.68 -2.08 9.94
N PRO A 72 3.97 -3.21 10.11
CA PRO A 72 4.24 -4.15 11.20
C PRO A 72 5.48 -5.01 10.90
N GLN A 73 6.66 -4.46 11.16
CA GLN A 73 8.00 -5.10 11.15
C GLN A 73 8.43 -5.85 9.86
N GLY A 74 9.74 -5.85 9.59
CA GLY A 74 10.41 -6.82 8.71
C GLY A 74 10.21 -6.67 7.20
N PHE A 75 9.28 -5.83 6.74
CA PHE A 75 9.09 -5.58 5.30
C PHE A 75 9.86 -4.37 4.80
N PHE A 76 9.71 -3.20 5.43
CA PHE A 76 10.44 -1.98 5.04
C PHE A 76 11.70 -1.71 5.87
N ASP A 77 11.80 -2.30 7.07
CA ASP A 77 12.93 -2.07 7.98
C ASP A 77 14.25 -2.64 7.44
N GLU A 78 14.20 -3.69 6.61
CA GLU A 78 15.39 -4.28 5.99
C GLU A 78 16.01 -3.39 4.90
N ARG A 79 15.27 -2.39 4.40
CA ARG A 79 15.69 -1.47 3.33
C ARG A 79 15.70 0.00 3.73
N GLY A 80 15.58 0.31 5.03
CA GLY A 80 15.51 1.68 5.54
C GLY A 80 16.68 2.60 5.11
N ALA A 81 17.84 2.05 4.74
CA ALA A 81 18.99 2.82 4.25
C ALA A 81 18.90 3.24 2.76
N GLU A 82 17.98 2.67 1.97
CA GLU A 82 17.84 2.95 0.53
C GLU A 82 16.64 3.85 0.19
N LEU A 83 15.77 4.15 1.19
CA LEU A 83 14.54 4.92 1.02
C LEU A 83 14.63 6.37 1.52
N PHE A 84 15.76 6.78 2.11
CA PHE A 84 16.05 8.13 2.60
C PHE A 84 17.37 8.67 2.07
#